data_AF-M9YHX8-F1
#
_entry.id   AF-M9YHX8-F1
#
_cell.length_a   1.000
_cell.length_b   1.000
_cell.length_c   1.000
_cell.angle_alpha   90.00
_cell.angle_beta   90.00
_cell.angle_gamma   90.00
#
_symmetry.space_group_name_H-M   'P 1'
#
loop_
_entity.id
_entity.type
_entity.pdbx_description
1 polymer ?
#
loop_
_entity_poly.entity_id
_entity_poly.type
_entity_poly.pdbx_seq_one_letter_code
_entity_poly.pdbx_strand_id
1 'polypeptide(L)' 'MPDEVHRAIRVQAAQHGRSIEAEMRDILETAVRPQGRVKLGSLLSEIGRKVKLTEEAFAIFESARDRTLAL' A
#
# COMPACT_ATOMS: atom_id res chain seq x y z
N MET A 1 -16.08 -6.15 17.27
CA MET A 1 -14.74 -5.91 17.85
C MET A 1 -14.77 -6.33 19.30
N PRO A 2 -13.77 -7.06 19.82
CA PRO A 2 -13.69 -7.37 21.23
C PRO A 2 -13.73 -6.08 22.07
N ASP A 3 -14.47 -6.09 23.18
CA ASP A 3 -14.69 -4.90 24.01
C ASP A 3 -13.39 -4.27 24.53
N GLU A 4 -12.40 -5.11 24.84
CA GLU A 4 -11.08 -4.66 25.28
C GLU A 4 -10.37 -3.84 24.20
N VAL A 5 -10.47 -4.24 22.94
CA VAL A 5 -9.84 -3.53 21.80
C VAL A 5 -10.54 -2.19 21.58
N HIS A 6 -11.87 -2.17 21.66
CA HIS A 6 -12.63 -0.92 21.54
C HIS A 6 -12.31 0.05 22.70
N ARG A 7 -12.16 -0.46 23.93
CA ARG A 7 -11.72 0.34 25.09
C ARG A 7 -10.32 0.90 24.90
N ALA A 8 -9.36 0.09 24.43
CA ALA A 8 -7.99 0.51 24.18
C ALA A 8 -7.92 1.64 23.13
N ILE A 9 -8.62 1.47 21.99
CA ILE A 9 -8.66 2.50 20.94
C ILE A 9 -9.28 3.80 21.46
N ARG A 10 -10.34 3.73 22.28
CA ARG A 10 -10.95 4.92 22.87
C ARG A 10 -10.00 5.67 23.81
N VAL A 11 -9.23 4.96 24.63
CA VAL A 11 -8.21 5.57 25.50
C VAL A 11 -7.12 6.24 24.67
N GLN A 12 -6.63 5.56 23.63
CA GLN A 12 -5.60 6.08 22.73
C GLN A 12 -6.08 7.33 21.97
N ALA A 13 -7.31 7.31 21.45
CA ALA A 13 -7.92 8.47 20.79
C ALA A 13 -8.02 9.69 21.73
N ALA A 14 -8.42 9.46 23.00
CA ALA A 14 -8.46 10.52 24.00
C ALA A 14 -7.07 11.08 24.32
N GLN A 15 -6.04 10.23 24.41
CA GLN A 15 -4.66 10.65 24.61
C GLN A 15 -4.12 11.48 23.43
N HIS A 16 -4.51 11.13 22.20
CA HIS A 16 -4.12 11.86 20.99
C HIS A 16 -5.01 13.07 20.67
N GLY A 17 -6.07 13.33 21.45
CA GLY A 17 -7.03 14.41 21.18
C GLY A 17 -7.84 14.23 19.89
N ARG A 18 -8.10 12.97 19.50
CA ARG A 18 -8.79 12.59 18.26
C ARG A 18 -10.14 11.93 18.54
N SER A 19 -11.01 11.88 17.53
CA SER A 19 -12.15 10.99 17.56
C SER A 19 -11.70 9.53 17.43
N ILE A 20 -12.54 8.58 17.87
CA ILE A 20 -12.27 7.14 17.71
C ILE A 20 -12.08 6.78 16.23
N GLU A 21 -12.89 7.36 15.32
CA GLU A 21 -12.76 7.10 13.89
C GLU A 21 -11.42 7.61 13.34
N ALA A 22 -11.00 8.82 13.74
CA ALA A 22 -9.73 9.38 13.31
C ALA A 22 -8.54 8.54 13.81
N GLU A 23 -8.63 8.01 15.03
CA GLU A 23 -7.62 7.10 15.58
C GLU A 23 -7.57 5.77 14.82
N MET A 24 -8.72 5.16 14.53
CA MET A 24 -8.78 3.94 13.72
C MET A 24 -8.20 4.15 12.32
N ARG A 25 -8.51 5.29 11.69
CA ARG A 25 -8.00 5.63 10.36
C ARG A 25 -6.47 5.74 10.36
N ASP A 26 -5.91 6.39 11.38
CA ASP A 26 -4.46 6.55 11.54
C ASP A 26 -3.74 5.21 11.77
N ILE A 27 -4.29 4.34 12.64
CA ILE A 27 -3.79 2.98 12.87
C ILE A 27 -3.78 2.19 11.56
N LEU A 28 -4.89 2.20 10.82
CA LEU A 28 -4.99 1.50 9.55
C LEU A 28 -4.04 2.07 8.51
N GLU A 29 -3.95 3.39 8.39
CA GLU A 29 -3.04 4.05 7.44
C GLU A 29 -1.59 3.67 7.72
N THR A 30 -1.17 3.70 8.99
CA THR A 30 0.19 3.33 9.38
C THR A 30 0.48 1.85 9.13
N ALA A 31 -0.46 0.97 9.47
CA ALA A 31 -0.33 -0.47 9.23
C ALA A 31 -0.23 -0.80 7.73
N VAL A 32 -1.03 -0.13 6.90
CA VAL A 32 -1.05 -0.33 5.45
C VAL A 32 -0.05 0.55 4.70
N ARG A 33 0.75 1.40 5.37
CA ARG A 33 1.81 2.25 4.79
C ARG A 33 3.02 2.32 5.72
N PRO A 34 3.70 1.20 6.01
CA PRO A 34 4.86 1.19 6.88
C PRO A 34 5.97 2.04 6.29
N GLN A 35 6.69 2.72 7.17
CA GLN A 35 7.89 3.47 6.80
C GLN A 35 8.90 2.54 6.11
N GLY A 36 9.59 3.05 5.10
CA GLY A 36 10.57 2.27 4.34
C GLY A 36 9.99 1.30 3.32
N ARG A 37 8.65 1.23 3.13
CA ARG A 37 8.08 0.44 2.02
C ARG A 37 8.65 0.92 0.68
N VAL A 38 9.25 -0.02 -0.05
CA VAL A 38 9.64 0.21 -1.44
C VAL A 38 8.39 0.36 -2.29
N LYS A 39 8.23 1.51 -2.94
CA LYS A 39 7.19 1.74 -3.94
C LYS A 39 7.61 1.08 -5.26
N LEU A 40 7.61 -0.26 -5.28
CA LEU A 40 8.17 -1.06 -6.38
C LEU A 40 7.61 -0.65 -7.75
N GLY A 41 6.29 -0.45 -7.85
CA GLY A 41 5.67 0.02 -9.09
C GLY A 41 6.22 1.37 -9.55
N SER A 42 6.34 2.36 -8.65
CA SER A 42 6.92 3.66 -8.98
C SER A 42 8.39 3.57 -9.38
N LEU A 43 9.18 2.73 -8.68
CA LEU A 43 10.59 2.50 -8.99
C LEU A 43 10.75 1.87 -10.38
N LEU A 44 9.96 0.84 -10.69
CA LEU A 44 9.96 0.19 -12.01
C LEU A 44 9.51 1.16 -13.11
N SER A 45 8.48 1.98 -12.87
CA SER A 45 8.08 3.02 -13.81
C SER A 45 9.19 4.06 -14.04
N GLU A 46 9.94 4.43 -13.00
CA GLU A 46 11.08 5.33 -13.13
C GLU A 46 12.20 4.71 -13.98
N ILE A 47 12.53 3.45 -13.75
CA ILE A 47 13.50 2.71 -14.57
C ILE A 47 13.04 2.68 -16.04
N GLY A 48 11.78 2.30 -16.29
CA GLY A 48 11.21 2.27 -17.64
C GLY A 48 11.31 3.61 -18.37
N ARG A 49 11.03 4.72 -17.67
CA ARG A 49 11.22 6.07 -18.22
C ARG A 49 12.69 6.38 -18.52
N LYS A 50 13.62 6.03 -17.62
CA LYS A 50 15.07 6.27 -17.81
C LYS A 50 15.62 5.54 -19.03
N VAL A 51 15.17 4.32 -19.28
CA VAL A 51 15.62 3.51 -20.43
C VAL A 51 14.80 3.75 -21.70
N LYS A 52 13.84 4.67 -21.69
CA LYS A 52 12.91 4.95 -22.80
C LYS A 52 12.25 3.66 -23.32
N LEU A 53 11.68 2.88 -22.40
CA LEU A 53 11.01 1.64 -22.75
C LEU A 53 9.91 1.91 -23.79
N THR A 54 10.00 1.27 -24.94
CA THR A 54 9.06 1.46 -26.06
C THR A 54 7.83 0.58 -25.91
N GLU A 55 6.78 0.88 -26.67
CA GLU A 55 5.55 0.07 -26.70
C GLU A 55 5.83 -1.36 -27.20
N GLU A 56 6.78 -1.54 -28.12
CA GLU A 56 7.18 -2.87 -28.60
C GLU A 56 7.88 -3.67 -27.48
N ALA A 57 8.72 -3.01 -26.68
CA ALA A 57 9.32 -3.64 -25.51
C ALA A 57 8.27 -3.95 -24.44
N PHE A 58 7.23 -3.12 -24.30
CA PHE A 58 6.10 -3.37 -23.40
C PHE A 58 5.28 -4.59 -23.83
N ALA A 59 5.03 -4.75 -25.13
CA ALA A 59 4.30 -5.91 -25.68
C ALA A 59 4.97 -7.25 -25.35
N ILE A 60 6.30 -7.28 -25.25
CA ILE A 60 7.05 -8.47 -24.80
C ILE A 60 6.68 -8.82 -23.35
N PHE A 61 6.60 -7.83 -22.45
CA PHE A 61 6.22 -8.06 -21.06
C PHE A 61 4.76 -8.51 -20.90
N GLU A 62 3.83 -7.94 -21.67
CA GLU A 62 2.42 -8.37 -21.65
C GLU A 62 2.26 -9.83 -22.09
N SER A 63 2.95 -10.23 -23.18
CA SER A 63 2.96 -11.64 -23.63
C SER A 63 3.57 -12.63 -22.60
N ALA A 64 4.43 -12.14 -21.71
CA ALA A 64 5.00 -12.94 -20.62
C ALA A 64 4.07 -13.03 -19.41
N ARG A 65 3.29 -11.98 -19.11
CA ARG A 65 2.32 -11.92 -18.00
C ARG A 65 1.14 -12.85 -18.22
N ASP A 66 0.60 -12.89 -19.43
CA ASP A 66 -0.54 -13.75 -19.79
C ASP A 66 -0.24 -15.24 -19.62
N ARG A 67 1.04 -15.64 -19.56
CA ARG A 67 1.44 -17.03 -19.28
C ARG A 67 1.33 -17.42 -17.80
N THR A 68 1.09 -16.49 -16.88
CA THR A 68 1.12 -16.77 -15.43
C THR A 68 -0.27 -16.87 -14.78
N LEU A 69 -1.37 -16.84 -15.55
CA LEU A 69 -2.70 -17.19 -15.03
C LEU A 69 -3.36 -18.27 -15.88
N ALA A 70 -2.86 -19.49 -15.68
CA ALA A 70 -3.66 -20.70 -15.80
C ALA A 70 -3.59 -21.44 -14.46
N LEU A 71 -4.27 -20.89 -13.44
CA LEU A 71 -4.65 -21.58 -12.21
C LEU A 71 -6.08 -21.20 -11.86
#